data_AF-A0A7C4FXP3-F1
#
_entry.id   AF-A0A7C4FXP3-F1
#
_cell.length_a   1.000
_cell.length_b   1.000
_cell.length_c   1.000
_cell.angle_alpha   90.00
_cell.angle_beta   90.00
_cell.angle_gamma   90.00
#
_symmetry.space_group_name_H-M   'P 1'
#
loop_
_entity.id
_entity.type
_entity.pdbx_description
1 polymer ?
#
loop_
_entity_poly.entity_id
_entity_poly.type
_entity_poly.pdbx_seq_one_letter_code
_entity_poly.pdbx_strand_id
1 'polypeptide(L)'
;MRKALLGILVLVVGLAAFSVEVLFFYDEGCPHCKEVWNFLTDLQNQGLSFELKAYEIHAPENWQLLFRLLSVYRAEVGPVPMLFVGDVAVVYETFYGLGPTPQRFSGLAYQMVLEEVIQQAIEQNAPSPLSRLPQTTTTAVLVLPPGETPLILLYQDLVARLSLEFPELGIQTLDPTTPEGRDRFEKLSRFYGAKGEPPALFVGNLALVGDKLFLPRREPFPYPSDKAEKVLREEISKAVAEKAASPLDRLSLREKLTLGAVVAGAALDSLNPCDFAVMVLLLGTLLVVGKRTKVIWAGLAFAAGVFVTYYLTGFVLYSILGITVGTRAFRVPFIYAVSSLAILVGLWEMKDLLWYGKWFSIEVPERWKPSVKKLTAKAISVPGAFVVGMIDALFLAPCTSGPYLVILTLLSQTTT
;
A
#
# COMPACT_ATOMS: atom_id res chain seq x y z
N MET A 1 -50.38 -0.05 30.95
CA MET A 1 -49.38 -1.05 31.40
C MET A 1 -48.48 -1.43 30.22
N ARG A 2 -47.30 -0.83 30.10
CA ARG A 2 -46.16 -1.37 29.32
C ARG A 2 -44.90 -0.76 29.92
N LYS A 3 -44.19 -1.57 30.69
CA LYS A 3 -42.99 -1.20 31.46
C LYS A 3 -41.86 -0.94 30.47
N ALA A 4 -41.26 0.24 30.56
CA ALA A 4 -39.97 0.54 29.94
C ALA A 4 -38.88 -0.16 30.77
N LEU A 5 -38.20 -1.14 30.19
CA LEU A 5 -36.99 -1.74 30.74
C LEU A 5 -35.79 -0.98 30.16
N LEU A 6 -35.25 -0.07 30.97
CA LEU A 6 -33.99 0.60 30.72
C LEU A 6 -32.86 -0.38 31.07
N GLY A 7 -32.25 -1.00 30.06
CA GLY A 7 -31.04 -1.79 30.23
C GLY A 7 -29.83 -0.87 30.34
N ILE A 8 -29.23 -0.78 31.53
CA ILE A 8 -27.94 -0.12 31.75
C ILE A 8 -26.85 -1.07 31.23
N LEU A 9 -26.24 -0.71 30.11
CA LEU A 9 -25.06 -1.38 29.57
C LEU A 9 -23.84 -0.86 30.36
N VAL A 10 -23.38 -1.65 31.34
CA VAL A 10 -22.12 -1.36 32.04
C VAL A 10 -20.98 -1.69 31.09
N LEU A 11 -20.35 -0.65 30.55
CA LEU A 11 -19.13 -0.74 29.76
C LEU A 11 -17.98 -1.05 30.71
N VAL A 12 -17.63 -2.34 30.84
CA VAL A 12 -16.40 -2.74 31.51
C VAL A 12 -15.24 -2.34 30.60
N VAL A 13 -14.70 -1.15 30.81
CA VAL A 13 -13.40 -0.77 30.27
C VAL A 13 -12.38 -1.64 30.99
N GLY A 14 -11.93 -2.70 30.34
CA GLY A 14 -10.75 -3.43 30.79
C GLY A 14 -9.57 -2.47 30.80
N LEU A 15 -9.09 -2.10 31.99
CA LEU A 15 -7.79 -1.48 32.18
C LEU A 15 -6.76 -2.52 31.75
N ALA A 16 -6.32 -2.46 30.49
CA ALA A 16 -5.06 -3.07 30.11
C ALA A 16 -3.98 -2.36 30.93
N ALA A 17 -3.37 -3.09 31.87
CA ALA A 17 -2.19 -2.61 32.57
C ALA A 17 -1.09 -2.46 31.50
N PHE A 18 -0.76 -1.21 31.16
CA PHE A 18 0.38 -0.93 30.29
C PHE A 18 1.66 -1.17 31.10
N SER A 19 2.29 -2.32 30.91
CA SER A 19 3.65 -2.54 31.39
C SER A 19 4.63 -1.81 30.47
N VAL A 20 5.58 -1.07 31.03
CA VAL A 20 6.65 -0.46 30.25
C VAL A 20 7.48 -1.54 29.57
N GLU A 21 7.81 -1.34 28.29
CA GLU A 21 8.61 -2.28 27.52
C GLU A 21 10.09 -1.89 27.54
N VAL A 22 10.95 -2.86 27.87
CA VAL A 22 12.40 -2.78 27.76
C VAL A 22 12.82 -3.70 26.61
N LEU A 23 13.37 -3.11 25.54
CA LEU A 23 13.91 -3.89 24.43
C LEU A 23 15.39 -4.16 24.68
N PHE A 24 15.79 -5.43 24.64
CA PHE A 24 17.15 -5.88 24.94
C PHE A 24 17.72 -6.65 23.75
N PHE A 25 18.77 -6.12 23.14
CA PHE A 25 19.49 -6.73 22.03
C PHE A 25 20.79 -7.35 22.55
N TYR A 26 21.01 -8.63 22.26
CA TYR A 26 22.14 -9.42 22.75
C TYR A 26 22.75 -10.26 21.63
N ASP A 27 23.91 -10.87 21.91
CA ASP A 27 24.57 -11.86 21.06
C ASP A 27 24.75 -13.19 21.85
N GLU A 28 24.60 -14.33 21.19
CA GLU A 28 24.83 -15.64 21.79
C GLU A 28 26.31 -15.80 22.17
N GLY A 29 26.57 -16.09 23.45
CA GLY A 29 27.93 -16.25 23.97
C GLY A 29 28.58 -14.97 24.51
N CYS A 30 27.89 -13.83 24.47
CA CYS A 30 28.33 -12.57 25.07
C CYS A 30 28.25 -12.60 26.62
N PRO A 31 29.39 -12.59 27.36
CA PRO A 31 29.38 -12.65 28.83
C PRO A 31 28.72 -11.42 29.46
N HIS A 32 28.98 -10.24 28.90
CA HIS A 32 28.43 -8.99 29.42
C HIS A 32 26.90 -8.91 29.21
N CYS A 33 26.40 -9.47 28.12
CA CYS A 33 24.96 -9.59 27.87
C CYS A 33 24.29 -10.46 28.94
N LYS A 34 24.95 -11.53 29.39
CA LYS A 34 24.47 -12.38 30.49
C LYS A 34 24.45 -11.65 31.84
N GLU A 35 25.44 -10.81 32.11
CA GLU A 35 25.45 -9.96 33.31
C GLU A 35 24.27 -8.99 33.34
N VAL A 36 24.03 -8.29 32.23
CA VAL A 36 22.90 -7.37 32.09
C VAL A 36 21.56 -8.10 32.13
N TRP A 37 21.45 -9.28 31.50
CA TRP A 37 20.25 -10.12 31.57
C TRP A 37 19.89 -10.52 33.01
N ASN A 38 20.88 -10.99 33.77
CA ASN A 38 20.69 -11.35 35.17
C ASN A 38 20.25 -10.14 35.99
N PHE A 39 20.89 -8.98 35.79
CA PHE A 39 20.52 -7.74 36.45
C PHE A 39 19.07 -7.33 36.16
N LEU A 40 18.63 -7.34 34.90
CA LEU A 40 17.24 -7.03 34.54
C LEU A 40 16.25 -8.02 35.15
N THR A 41 16.61 -9.31 35.20
CA THR A 41 15.78 -10.35 35.82
C THR A 41 15.68 -10.15 37.33
N ASP A 42 16.78 -9.76 37.98
CA ASP A 42 16.80 -9.44 39.41
C ASP A 42 15.91 -8.24 39.73
N LEU A 43 15.88 -7.21 38.88
CA LEU A 43 14.95 -6.08 39.02
C LEU A 43 13.48 -6.53 38.92
N GLN A 44 13.14 -7.42 37.99
CA GLN A 44 11.79 -7.98 37.90
C GLN A 44 11.43 -8.78 39.17
N ASN A 45 12.37 -9.56 39.71
CA ASN A 45 12.18 -10.32 40.96
C ASN A 45 12.03 -9.42 42.19
N GLN A 46 12.61 -8.22 42.18
CA GLN A 46 12.46 -7.20 43.22
C GLN A 46 11.11 -6.45 43.14
N GLY A 47 10.29 -6.73 42.13
CA GLY A 47 8.93 -6.20 42.01
C GLY A 47 8.77 -5.04 41.03
N LEU A 48 9.79 -4.71 40.23
CA LEU A 48 9.66 -3.74 39.13
C LEU A 48 8.81 -4.31 38.01
N SER A 49 7.72 -3.61 37.66
CA SER A 49 6.76 -4.05 36.66
C SER A 49 7.09 -3.50 35.27
N PHE A 50 7.90 -4.25 34.52
CA PHE A 50 8.19 -4.00 33.10
C PHE A 50 8.25 -5.30 32.29
N GLU A 51 7.95 -5.21 31.00
CA GLU A 51 8.04 -6.30 30.04
C GLU A 51 9.42 -6.27 29.36
N LEU A 52 10.19 -7.35 29.49
CA LEU A 52 11.49 -7.50 28.86
C LEU A 52 11.36 -8.26 27.53
N LYS A 53 11.66 -7.60 26.41
CA LYS A 53 11.68 -8.22 25.08
C LYS A 53 13.10 -8.38 24.59
N ALA A 54 13.56 -9.62 24.47
CA ALA A 54 14.90 -9.97 24.06
C ALA A 54 14.99 -10.23 22.55
N TYR A 55 16.01 -9.71 21.91
CA TYR A 55 16.26 -9.83 20.47
C TYR A 55 17.71 -10.26 20.22
N GLU A 56 17.88 -11.42 19.60
CA GLU A 56 19.19 -11.87 19.13
C GLU A 56 19.60 -11.05 17.89
N ILE A 57 20.78 -10.43 17.89
CA ILE A 57 21.27 -9.55 16.82
C ILE A 57 21.63 -10.26 15.51
N HIS A 58 21.98 -11.56 15.50
CA HIS A 58 22.27 -12.27 14.24
C HIS A 58 21.02 -12.70 13.50
N ALA A 59 19.84 -12.63 14.14
CA ALA A 59 18.58 -12.80 13.44
C ALA A 59 18.31 -11.59 12.52
N PRO A 60 18.09 -11.79 11.20
CA PRO A 60 17.96 -10.69 10.23
C PRO A 60 16.88 -9.67 10.57
N GLU A 61 15.73 -10.12 11.08
CA GLU A 61 14.61 -9.24 11.44
C GLU A 61 14.97 -8.34 12.64
N ASN A 62 15.67 -8.90 13.62
CA ASN A 62 16.08 -8.18 14.82
C ASN A 62 17.20 -7.19 14.52
N TRP A 63 18.16 -7.58 13.69
CA TRP A 63 19.20 -6.68 13.21
C TRP A 63 18.58 -5.44 12.55
N GLN A 64 17.60 -5.62 11.66
CA GLN A 64 16.92 -4.49 11.02
C GLN A 64 16.17 -3.61 12.01
N LEU A 65 15.45 -4.22 12.97
CA LEU A 65 14.76 -3.49 14.04
C LEU A 65 15.74 -2.63 14.85
N LEU A 66 16.91 -3.17 15.19
CA LEU A 66 17.96 -2.48 15.93
C LEU A 66 18.41 -1.20 15.22
N PHE A 67 18.73 -1.25 13.92
CA PHE A 67 19.16 -0.07 13.17
C PHE A 67 18.07 1.00 13.07
N ARG A 68 16.81 0.58 12.93
CA ARG A 68 15.67 1.51 12.92
C ARG A 68 15.47 2.20 14.28
N LEU A 69 15.70 1.48 15.38
CA LEU A 69 15.68 2.08 16.71
C LEU A 69 16.88 3.03 16.90
N LEU A 70 18.10 2.62 16.56
CA LEU A 70 19.29 3.47 16.67
C LEU A 70 19.13 4.80 15.92
N SER A 71 18.51 4.80 14.73
CA SER A 71 18.29 6.04 13.97
C SER A 71 17.33 7.01 14.67
N VAL A 72 16.24 6.50 15.26
CA VAL A 72 15.24 7.33 15.98
C VAL A 72 15.83 7.90 17.28
N TYR A 73 16.64 7.11 17.98
CA TYR A 73 17.31 7.55 19.22
C TYR A 73 18.60 8.35 18.95
N ARG A 74 18.99 8.50 17.66
CA ARG A 74 20.25 9.15 17.25
C ARG A 74 21.47 8.55 17.95
N ALA A 75 21.44 7.24 18.15
CA ALA A 75 22.51 6.49 18.80
C ALA A 75 23.45 5.90 17.74
N GLU A 76 24.74 5.85 18.06
CA GLU A 76 25.74 5.21 17.20
C GLU A 76 25.68 3.70 17.37
N VAL A 77 25.96 2.97 16.28
CA VAL A 77 26.07 1.51 16.32
C VAL A 77 27.28 1.14 17.16
N GLY A 78 27.11 0.18 18.07
CA GLY A 78 28.18 -0.27 18.96
C GLY A 78 28.03 -1.73 19.37
N PRO A 79 28.90 -2.21 20.27
CA PRO A 79 28.85 -3.59 20.74
C PRO A 79 27.61 -3.85 21.60
N VAL A 80 27.16 -5.10 21.62
CA VAL A 80 26.11 -5.58 22.53
C VAL A 80 26.61 -5.63 23.99
N PRO A 81 25.72 -5.51 24.99
CA PRO A 81 24.27 -5.39 24.87
C PRO A 81 23.82 -3.99 24.46
N MET A 82 22.68 -3.92 23.77
CA MET A 82 22.00 -2.67 23.43
C MET A 82 20.58 -2.69 24.01
N LEU A 83 20.15 -1.59 24.64
CA LEU A 83 18.85 -1.51 25.30
C LEU A 83 18.08 -0.26 24.89
N PHE A 84 16.76 -0.35 24.85
CA PHE A 84 15.88 0.78 24.62
C PHE A 84 14.76 0.77 25.64
N VAL A 85 14.59 1.90 26.33
CA VAL A 85 13.57 2.09 27.38
C VAL A 85 13.08 3.53 27.33
N GLY A 86 11.78 3.73 27.08
CA GLY A 86 11.19 5.06 26.99
C GLY A 86 11.97 5.97 26.04
N ASP A 87 12.56 7.05 26.56
CA ASP A 87 13.35 8.00 25.80
C ASP A 87 14.86 7.76 25.74
N VAL A 88 15.32 6.67 26.35
CA VAL A 88 16.74 6.34 26.49
C VAL A 88 17.12 5.14 25.64
N ALA A 89 18.25 5.26 24.93
CA ALA A 89 18.93 4.13 24.31
C ALA A 89 20.27 3.92 25.00
N VAL A 90 20.64 2.66 25.22
CA VAL A 90 21.90 2.25 25.82
C VAL A 90 22.62 1.40 24.80
N VAL A 91 23.84 1.80 24.44
CA VAL A 91 24.72 1.04 23.55
C VAL A 91 25.96 0.68 24.33
N TYR A 92 26.08 -0.59 24.71
CA TYR A 92 27.08 -1.06 25.65
C TYR A 92 27.01 -0.28 26.96
N GLU A 93 28.00 0.56 27.25
CA GLU A 93 28.09 1.41 28.45
C GLU A 93 27.64 2.86 28.22
N THR A 94 27.18 3.19 27.00
CA THR A 94 26.89 4.57 26.60
C THR A 94 25.39 4.80 26.53
N PHE A 95 24.90 5.78 27.28
CA PHE A 95 23.51 6.20 27.35
C PHE A 95 23.27 7.41 26.46
N TYR A 96 22.23 7.31 25.63
CA TYR A 96 21.71 8.34 24.75
C TYR A 96 20.34 8.76 25.27
N GLY A 97 20.04 10.06 25.24
CA GLY A 97 18.74 10.59 25.69
C GLY A 97 18.67 11.05 27.16
N LEU A 98 19.69 10.80 27.97
CA LEU A 98 19.78 11.33 29.36
C LEU A 98 20.09 12.83 29.43
N GLY A 99 20.60 13.41 28.35
CA GLY A 99 21.05 14.80 28.32
C GLY A 99 21.43 15.23 26.90
N PRO A 100 22.06 16.41 26.74
CA PRO A 100 22.38 16.95 25.42
C PRO A 100 23.50 16.17 24.70
N THR A 101 24.31 15.41 25.44
CA THR A 101 25.40 14.58 24.90
C THR A 101 25.34 13.17 25.48
N PRO A 102 25.80 12.14 24.74
CA PRO A 102 25.88 10.77 25.26
C PRO A 102 26.76 10.69 26.51
N GLN A 103 26.34 9.89 27.49
CA GLN A 103 27.05 9.72 28.76
C GLN A 103 27.45 8.26 28.94
N ARG A 104 28.69 8.01 29.37
CA ARG A 104 29.20 6.66 29.57
C ARG A 104 29.32 6.33 31.05
N PHE A 105 28.77 5.18 31.44
CA PHE A 105 28.84 4.66 32.80
C PHE A 105 29.33 3.21 32.76
N SER A 106 30.09 2.80 33.77
CA SER A 106 30.62 1.43 33.87
C SER A 106 30.40 0.84 35.27
N GLY A 107 30.43 -0.48 35.37
CA GLY A 107 30.29 -1.20 36.64
C GLY A 107 29.00 -0.87 37.38
N LEU A 108 29.12 -0.53 38.68
CA LEU A 108 27.95 -0.24 39.53
C LEU A 108 27.19 1.03 39.07
N ALA A 109 27.90 2.04 38.56
CA ALA A 109 27.26 3.26 38.07
C ALA A 109 26.35 2.98 36.87
N TYR A 110 26.78 2.08 35.97
CA TYR A 110 25.95 1.61 34.86
C TYR A 110 24.64 0.99 35.36
N GLN A 111 24.72 0.10 36.35
CA GLN A 111 23.55 -0.57 36.92
C GLN A 111 22.59 0.41 37.60
N MET A 112 23.11 1.32 38.42
CA MET A 112 22.31 2.32 39.12
C MET A 112 21.56 3.24 38.14
N VAL A 113 22.25 3.73 37.11
CA VAL A 113 21.64 4.60 36.10
C VAL A 113 20.61 3.83 35.27
N LEU A 114 20.90 2.58 34.89
CA LEU A 114 19.95 1.75 34.14
C LEU A 114 18.67 1.47 34.95
N GLU A 115 18.82 1.16 36.24
CA GLU A 115 17.68 1.00 37.15
C GLU A 115 16.85 2.28 37.26
N GLU A 116 17.51 3.43 37.45
CA GLU A 116 16.84 4.73 37.53
C GLU A 116 16.07 5.04 36.24
N VAL A 117 16.66 4.77 35.06
CA VAL A 117 15.99 4.96 33.76
C VAL A 117 14.74 4.09 33.65
N ILE A 118 14.82 2.83 34.07
CA ILE A 118 13.67 1.91 34.03
C ILE A 118 12.59 2.38 35.01
N GLN A 119 12.97 2.78 36.23
CA GLN A 119 12.05 3.32 37.23
C GLN A 119 11.33 4.58 36.73
N GLN A 120 12.07 5.54 36.18
CA GLN A 120 11.50 6.76 35.61
C GLN A 120 10.54 6.45 34.45
N ALA A 121 10.89 5.50 33.59
CA ALA A 121 10.02 5.08 32.49
C ALA A 121 8.72 4.47 33.02
N ILE A 122 8.78 3.65 34.08
CA ILE A 122 7.60 3.08 34.76
C ILE A 122 6.74 4.16 35.39
N GLU A 123 7.34 5.09 36.15
CA GLU A 123 6.62 6.19 36.79
C GLU A 123 5.89 7.08 35.78
N GLN A 124 6.49 7.29 34.61
CA GLN A 124 5.93 8.11 33.53
C GLN A 124 4.97 7.35 32.61
N ASN A 125 4.78 6.04 32.81
CA ASN A 125 4.10 5.16 31.86
C ASN A 125 4.62 5.37 30.42
N ALA A 126 5.94 5.36 30.26
CA ALA A 126 6.58 5.66 28.99
C ALA A 126 6.05 4.72 27.89
N PRO A 127 5.76 5.26 26.69
CA PRO A 127 5.31 4.44 25.58
C PRO A 127 6.40 3.47 25.15
N SER A 128 6.01 2.33 24.56
CA SER A 128 6.97 1.34 24.04
C SER A 128 7.98 2.01 23.10
N PRO A 129 9.29 1.71 23.19
CA PRO A 129 10.29 2.17 22.23
C PRO A 129 9.92 1.90 20.77
N LEU A 130 9.18 0.81 20.50
CA LEU A 130 8.68 0.47 19.17
C LEU A 130 7.70 1.51 18.61
N SER A 131 6.96 2.21 19.47
CA SER A 131 6.00 3.24 19.06
C SER A 131 6.66 4.50 18.48
N ARG A 132 7.96 4.70 18.74
CA ARG A 132 8.74 5.81 18.20
C ARG A 132 9.18 5.58 16.76
N LEU A 133 9.13 4.33 16.28
CA LEU A 133 9.49 4.02 14.91
C LEU A 133 8.49 4.69 13.95
N PRO A 134 8.97 5.38 12.91
CA PRO A 134 8.07 5.92 11.90
C PRO A 134 7.33 4.78 11.21
N GLN A 135 6.08 5.05 10.80
CA GLN A 135 5.29 4.07 10.07
C GLN A 135 6.01 3.70 8.77
N THR A 136 6.12 2.40 8.50
CA THR A 136 6.73 1.89 7.28
C THR A 136 5.90 2.33 6.08
N THR A 137 6.44 3.19 5.23
CA THR A 137 5.74 3.71 4.05
C THR A 137 5.91 2.80 2.84
N THR A 138 7.09 2.19 2.71
CA THR A 138 7.47 1.27 1.63
C THR A 138 8.28 0.12 2.23
N THR A 139 8.12 -1.09 1.70
CA THR A 139 8.89 -2.26 2.14
C THR A 139 9.84 -2.73 1.04
N ALA A 140 11.11 -2.85 1.38
CA ALA A 140 12.14 -3.51 0.59
C ALA A 140 12.11 -5.02 0.84
N VAL A 141 12.42 -5.81 -0.19
CA VAL A 141 12.52 -7.27 -0.08
C VAL A 141 13.97 -7.65 -0.28
N LEU A 142 14.60 -8.12 0.80
CA LEU A 142 15.97 -8.61 0.81
C LEU A 142 15.95 -10.13 0.67
N VAL A 143 16.62 -10.67 -0.33
CA VAL A 143 16.84 -12.11 -0.47
C VAL A 143 18.29 -12.38 -0.10
N LEU A 144 18.51 -13.00 1.06
CA LEU A 144 19.86 -13.20 1.60
C LEU A 144 20.07 -14.69 1.86
N PRO A 145 21.00 -15.36 1.15
CA PRO A 145 21.36 -16.74 1.46
C PRO A 145 22.11 -16.81 2.80
N PRO A 146 22.00 -17.91 3.55
CA PRO A 146 22.79 -18.11 4.76
C PRO A 146 24.27 -18.24 4.42
N GLY A 147 25.14 -17.61 5.23
CA GLY A 147 26.60 -17.66 5.10
C GLY A 147 27.26 -16.28 5.08
N GLU A 148 28.59 -16.26 5.07
CA GLU A 148 29.40 -15.04 5.18
C GLU A 148 30.31 -14.87 3.96
N THR A 149 29.72 -14.74 2.77
CA THR A 149 30.50 -14.40 1.57
C THR A 149 30.71 -12.88 1.50
N PRO A 150 31.79 -12.39 0.83
CA PRO A 150 32.03 -10.96 0.69
C PRO A 150 30.84 -10.18 0.11
N LEU A 151 30.08 -10.82 -0.81
CA LEU A 151 28.89 -10.22 -1.40
C LEU A 151 27.71 -10.16 -0.42
N ILE A 152 27.55 -11.16 0.45
CA ILE A 152 26.51 -11.15 1.50
C ILE A 152 26.80 -10.04 2.52
N LEU A 153 28.05 -9.92 2.97
CA LEU A 153 28.47 -8.87 3.90
C LEU A 153 28.24 -7.47 3.30
N LEU A 154 28.50 -7.30 2.00
CA LEU A 154 28.22 -6.06 1.28
C LEU A 154 26.72 -5.69 1.31
N TYR A 155 25.83 -6.67 1.15
CA TYR A 155 24.38 -6.43 1.23
C TYR A 155 23.91 -6.13 2.65
N GLN A 156 24.49 -6.79 3.66
CA GLN A 156 24.18 -6.52 5.06
C GLN A 156 24.59 -5.09 5.45
N ASP A 157 25.80 -4.65 5.06
CA ASP A 157 26.24 -3.27 5.26
C ASP A 157 25.34 -2.27 4.52
N LEU A 158 25.00 -2.57 3.27
CA LEU A 158 24.09 -1.73 2.50
C LEU A 158 22.74 -1.57 3.20
N VAL A 159 22.15 -2.66 3.67
CA VAL A 159 20.85 -2.67 4.38
C VAL A 159 20.93 -1.91 5.69
N ALA A 160 22.02 -2.06 6.45
CA ALA A 160 22.27 -1.29 7.66
C ALA A 160 22.32 0.23 7.37
N ARG A 161 23.09 0.65 6.35
CA ARG A 161 23.16 2.05 5.90
C ARG A 161 21.81 2.58 5.46
N LEU A 162 21.05 1.81 4.66
CA LEU A 162 19.72 2.21 4.19
C LEU A 162 18.71 2.35 5.34
N SER A 163 18.80 1.49 6.36
CA SER A 163 17.91 1.56 7.53
C SER A 163 18.15 2.80 8.39
N LEU A 164 19.38 3.32 8.40
CA LEU A 164 19.73 4.59 9.04
C LEU A 164 19.29 5.79 8.20
N GLU A 165 19.49 5.74 6.89
CA GLU A 165 19.18 6.85 5.98
C GLU A 165 17.66 6.99 5.71
N PHE A 166 16.94 5.86 5.65
CA PHE A 166 15.50 5.80 5.39
C PHE A 166 14.77 5.00 6.49
N PRO A 167 14.51 5.57 7.68
CA PRO A 167 13.83 4.87 8.78
C PRO A 167 12.40 4.39 8.45
N GLU A 168 11.78 5.01 7.44
CA GLU A 168 10.46 4.66 6.91
C GLU A 168 10.47 3.45 5.95
N LEU A 169 11.66 3.02 5.51
CA LEU A 169 11.83 1.84 4.67
C LEU A 169 11.78 0.58 5.55
N GLY A 170 10.70 -0.16 5.46
CA GLY A 170 10.64 -1.51 6.02
C GLY A 170 11.52 -2.45 5.20
N ILE A 171 12.10 -3.47 5.82
CA ILE A 171 12.86 -4.50 5.11
C ILE A 171 12.27 -5.85 5.49
N GLN A 172 12.04 -6.68 4.49
CA GLN A 172 11.54 -8.04 4.65
C GLN A 172 12.56 -9.00 4.06
N THR A 173 13.12 -9.87 4.89
CA THR A 173 14.12 -10.85 4.47
C THR A 173 13.44 -12.12 3.97
N LEU A 174 13.97 -12.72 2.90
CA LEU A 174 13.59 -14.01 2.36
C LEU A 174 14.83 -14.90 2.30
N ASP A 175 14.70 -16.12 2.82
CA ASP A 175 15.73 -17.15 2.71
C ASP A 175 15.58 -17.92 1.39
N PRO A 176 16.53 -17.77 0.43
CA PRO A 176 16.47 -18.44 -0.87
C PRO A 176 16.73 -19.95 -0.80
N THR A 177 17.16 -20.50 0.34
CA THR A 177 17.36 -21.95 0.51
C THR A 177 16.04 -22.68 0.76
N THR A 178 15.03 -21.97 1.26
CA THR A 178 13.68 -22.50 1.44
C THR A 178 12.95 -22.62 0.09
N PRO A 179 12.10 -23.65 -0.13
CA PRO A 179 11.32 -23.77 -1.36
C PRO A 179 10.46 -22.53 -1.65
N GLU A 180 9.86 -21.94 -0.60
CA GLU A 180 9.03 -20.74 -0.72
C GLU A 180 9.85 -19.49 -1.07
N GLY A 181 10.98 -19.29 -0.40
CA GLY A 181 11.86 -18.14 -0.66
C GLY A 181 12.47 -18.22 -2.06
N ARG A 182 12.82 -19.43 -2.52
CA ARG A 182 13.31 -19.65 -3.89
C ARG A 182 12.25 -19.35 -4.94
N ASP A 183 11.02 -19.87 -4.78
CA ASP A 183 9.91 -19.58 -5.70
C ASP A 183 9.62 -18.08 -5.78
N ARG A 184 9.54 -17.40 -4.62
CA ARG A 184 9.34 -15.94 -4.55
C ARG A 184 10.48 -15.17 -5.21
N PHE A 185 11.73 -15.55 -4.98
CA PHE A 185 12.89 -14.93 -5.61
C PHE A 185 12.88 -15.09 -7.12
N GLU A 186 12.59 -16.28 -7.64
CA GLU A 186 12.52 -16.52 -9.09
C GLU A 186 11.42 -15.68 -9.75
N LYS A 187 10.25 -15.62 -9.12
CA LYS A 187 9.12 -14.81 -9.58
C LYS A 187 9.42 -13.32 -9.54
N LEU A 188 10.04 -12.81 -8.47
CA LEU A 188 10.50 -11.42 -8.37
C LEU A 188 11.55 -11.12 -9.44
N SER A 189 12.56 -11.97 -9.60
CA SER A 189 13.60 -11.81 -10.62
C SER A 189 12.99 -11.73 -12.03
N ARG A 190 12.02 -12.59 -12.35
CA ARG A 190 11.27 -12.50 -13.62
C ARG A 190 10.42 -11.23 -13.71
N PHE A 191 9.77 -10.81 -12.63
CA PHE A 191 8.95 -9.60 -12.59
C PHE A 191 9.76 -8.34 -12.90
N TYR A 192 10.96 -8.22 -12.32
CA TYR A 192 11.88 -7.09 -12.54
C TYR A 192 12.77 -7.26 -13.79
N GLY A 193 12.70 -8.41 -14.49
CA GLY A 193 13.63 -8.73 -15.58
C GLY A 193 15.09 -8.84 -15.13
N ALA A 194 15.32 -9.04 -13.83
CA ALA A 194 16.63 -9.16 -13.23
C ALA A 194 17.15 -10.59 -13.37
N LYS A 195 18.39 -10.74 -13.87
CA LYS A 195 19.07 -12.03 -14.02
C LYS A 195 20.23 -12.10 -13.06
N GLY A 196 20.29 -13.15 -12.25
CA GLY A 196 21.38 -13.39 -11.31
C GLY A 196 20.96 -14.36 -10.21
N GLU A 197 21.89 -14.66 -9.33
CA GLU A 197 21.64 -15.45 -8.12
C GLU A 197 21.64 -14.54 -6.88
N PRO A 198 21.01 -14.97 -5.77
CA PRO A 198 21.07 -14.23 -4.51
C PRO A 198 22.53 -14.02 -4.04
N PRO A 199 22.83 -12.94 -3.29
CA PRO A 199 21.91 -12.03 -2.63
C PRO A 199 21.20 -11.05 -3.59
N ALA A 200 20.02 -10.58 -3.20
CA ALA A 200 19.24 -9.62 -3.97
C ALA A 200 18.45 -8.66 -3.07
N LEU A 201 18.19 -7.45 -3.55
CA LEU A 201 17.41 -6.41 -2.89
C LEU A 201 16.43 -5.79 -3.90
N PHE A 202 15.13 -5.86 -3.61
CA PHE A 202 14.08 -5.28 -4.43
C PHE A 202 13.41 -4.14 -3.68
N VAL A 203 13.32 -2.95 -4.29
CA VAL A 203 12.65 -1.78 -3.70
C VAL A 203 11.97 -0.97 -4.80
N GLY A 204 10.67 -0.70 -4.67
CA GLY A 204 9.94 0.09 -5.67
C GLY A 204 10.05 -0.53 -7.07
N ASN A 205 10.74 0.15 -8.00
CA ASN A 205 11.00 -0.35 -9.36
C ASN A 205 12.43 -0.87 -9.57
N LEU A 206 13.24 -0.86 -8.53
CA LEU A 206 14.65 -1.21 -8.55
C LEU A 206 14.85 -2.65 -8.07
N ALA A 207 15.76 -3.36 -8.74
CA ALA A 207 16.22 -4.67 -8.33
C ALA A 207 17.75 -4.71 -8.38
N LEU A 208 18.39 -4.88 -7.23
CA LEU A 208 19.81 -5.19 -7.13
C LEU A 208 19.93 -6.71 -6.97
N VAL A 209 20.55 -7.41 -7.92
CA VAL A 209 20.70 -8.87 -7.88
C VAL A 209 22.16 -9.21 -8.14
N GLY A 210 22.78 -9.89 -7.18
CA GLY A 210 24.21 -10.18 -7.21
C GLY A 210 25.04 -8.91 -7.29
N ASP A 211 25.79 -8.77 -8.38
CA ASP A 211 26.70 -7.66 -8.70
C ASP A 211 26.08 -6.65 -9.68
N LYS A 212 24.76 -6.67 -9.91
CA LYS A 212 24.11 -5.84 -10.92
C LYS A 212 22.86 -5.15 -10.40
N LEU A 213 22.75 -3.87 -10.74
CA LEU A 213 21.59 -3.03 -10.48
C LEU A 213 20.73 -2.91 -11.72
N PHE A 214 19.48 -3.38 -11.63
CA PHE A 214 18.49 -3.39 -12.69
C PHE A 214 17.46 -2.27 -12.46
N LEU A 215 17.17 -1.55 -13.54
CA LEU A 215 16.12 -0.54 -13.59
C LEU A 215 15.26 -0.71 -14.84
N PRO A 216 13.98 -0.31 -14.81
CA PRO A 216 13.10 -0.41 -15.97
C PRO A 216 13.68 0.36 -17.16
N ARG A 217 13.68 -0.28 -18.33
CA ARG A 217 14.08 0.32 -19.62
C ARG A 217 15.51 0.89 -19.64
N ARG A 218 16.42 0.39 -18.79
CA ARG A 218 17.84 0.76 -18.76
C ARG A 218 18.72 -0.48 -18.75
N GLU A 219 19.95 -0.33 -19.21
CA GLU A 219 20.95 -1.39 -19.07
C GLU A 219 21.36 -1.57 -17.60
N PRO A 220 21.67 -2.81 -17.15
CA PRO A 220 22.07 -3.05 -15.78
C PRO A 220 23.39 -2.34 -15.45
N PHE A 221 23.46 -1.68 -14.30
CA PHE A 221 24.69 -1.07 -13.81
C PHE A 221 25.50 -2.08 -13.00
N PRO A 222 26.84 -2.11 -13.14
CA PRO A 222 27.68 -2.92 -12.27
C PRO A 222 27.66 -2.36 -10.83
N TYR A 223 27.62 -3.25 -9.86
CA TYR A 223 27.59 -2.97 -8.43
C TYR A 223 28.63 -3.85 -7.71
N PRO A 224 29.45 -3.29 -6.80
CA PRO A 224 29.45 -1.90 -6.33
C PRO A 224 30.11 -0.91 -7.33
N SER A 225 29.52 0.27 -7.50
CA SER A 225 30.13 1.41 -8.21
C SER A 225 29.52 2.73 -7.73
N ASP A 226 30.29 3.83 -7.71
CA ASP A 226 29.80 5.15 -7.27
C ASP A 226 28.54 5.60 -8.02
N LYS A 227 28.45 5.25 -9.31
CA LYS A 227 27.29 5.54 -10.15
C LYS A 227 26.08 4.70 -9.72
N ALA A 228 26.26 3.41 -9.46
CA ALA A 228 25.20 2.53 -9.01
C ALA A 228 24.70 2.93 -7.61
N GLU A 229 25.58 3.31 -6.68
CA GLU A 229 25.18 3.78 -5.34
C GLU A 229 24.32 5.05 -5.39
N LYS A 230 24.70 6.04 -6.21
CA LYS A 230 23.90 7.27 -6.39
C LYS A 230 22.51 6.97 -6.95
N VAL A 231 22.45 6.11 -7.97
CA VAL A 231 21.19 5.72 -8.61
C VAL A 231 20.32 4.90 -7.64
N LEU A 232 20.92 3.98 -6.88
CA LEU A 232 20.24 3.20 -5.85
C LEU A 232 19.57 4.10 -4.82
N ARG A 233 20.31 5.07 -4.27
CA ARG A 233 19.80 6.02 -3.28
C ARG A 233 18.69 6.90 -3.84
N GLU A 234 18.85 7.41 -5.06
CA GLU A 234 17.83 8.25 -5.71
C GLU A 234 16.51 7.49 -5.89
N GLU A 235 16.56 6.26 -6.39
CA GLU A 235 15.36 5.45 -6.65
C GLU A 235 14.69 4.97 -5.35
N ILE A 236 15.46 4.64 -4.31
CA ILE A 236 14.89 4.34 -2.98
C ILE A 236 14.21 5.58 -2.40
N SER A 237 14.83 6.76 -2.51
CA SER A 237 14.23 8.02 -2.02
C SER A 237 12.91 8.34 -2.72
N LYS A 238 12.81 8.09 -4.04
CA LYS A 238 11.55 8.21 -4.80
C LYS A 238 10.52 7.20 -4.31
N ALA A 239 10.91 5.94 -4.13
CA ALA A 239 10.01 4.89 -3.68
C ALA A 239 9.43 5.16 -2.28
N VAL A 240 10.22 5.76 -1.38
CA VAL A 240 9.75 6.18 -0.05
C VAL A 240 8.82 7.41 -0.16
N ALA A 241 9.21 8.43 -0.93
CA ALA A 241 8.40 9.64 -1.12
C ALA A 241 7.03 9.36 -1.75
N GLU A 242 6.96 8.42 -2.70
CA GLU A 242 5.74 8.00 -3.39
C GLU A 242 4.93 6.95 -2.62
N LYS A 243 5.44 6.42 -1.50
CA LYS A 243 4.84 5.31 -0.75
C LYS A 243 4.57 4.10 -1.66
N ALA A 244 5.59 3.69 -2.40
CA ALA A 244 5.51 2.59 -3.34
C ALA A 244 5.06 1.30 -2.64
N ALA A 245 4.18 0.55 -3.31
CA ALA A 245 3.75 -0.76 -2.81
C ALA A 245 4.94 -1.73 -2.73
N SER A 246 4.93 -2.61 -1.71
CA SER A 246 5.96 -3.64 -1.54
C SER A 246 6.13 -4.48 -2.81
N PRO A 247 7.37 -4.83 -3.23
CA PRO A 247 7.62 -5.74 -4.33
C PRO A 247 6.85 -7.07 -4.22
N LEU A 248 6.72 -7.62 -3.01
CA LEU A 248 5.96 -8.85 -2.78
C LEU A 248 4.46 -8.64 -2.93
N ASP A 249 3.94 -7.50 -2.47
CA ASP A 249 2.52 -7.16 -2.65
C ASP A 249 2.19 -6.98 -4.13
N ARG A 250 3.04 -6.26 -4.87
CA ARG A 250 2.93 -6.10 -6.33
C ARG A 250 2.95 -7.44 -7.06
N LEU A 251 3.84 -8.35 -6.64
CA LEU A 251 3.89 -9.70 -7.19
C LEU A 251 2.59 -10.47 -6.90
N SER A 252 2.13 -10.47 -5.65
CA SER A 252 0.90 -11.16 -5.24
C SER A 252 -0.34 -10.61 -5.96
N LEU A 253 -0.38 -9.31 -6.21
CA LEU A 253 -1.44 -8.67 -6.98
C LEU A 253 -1.41 -9.13 -8.43
N ARG A 254 -0.22 -9.19 -9.05
CA ARG A 254 -0.07 -9.72 -10.41
C ARG A 254 -0.54 -11.17 -10.52
N GLU A 255 -0.24 -12.00 -9.53
CA GLU A 255 -0.72 -13.39 -9.49
C GLU A 255 -2.25 -13.48 -9.33
N LYS A 256 -2.85 -12.56 -8.58
CA LYS A 256 -4.31 -12.48 -8.40
C LYS A 256 -5.04 -11.91 -9.62
N LEU A 257 -4.42 -10.99 -10.38
CA LEU A 257 -4.92 -10.53 -11.67
C LEU A 257 -4.75 -11.61 -12.75
N THR A 258 -5.58 -12.65 -12.66
CA THR A 258 -5.71 -13.64 -13.72
C THR A 258 -6.64 -13.10 -14.81
N LEU A 259 -6.42 -13.56 -16.05
CA LEU A 259 -7.35 -13.29 -17.15
C LEU A 259 -8.79 -13.69 -16.79
N GLY A 260 -8.94 -14.80 -16.05
CA GLY A 260 -10.24 -15.26 -15.54
C GLY A 260 -10.90 -14.27 -14.59
N ALA A 261 -10.15 -13.68 -13.66
CA ALA A 261 -10.69 -12.66 -12.75
C ALA A 261 -11.14 -11.40 -13.50
N VAL A 262 -10.38 -10.97 -14.52
CA VAL A 262 -10.74 -9.81 -15.36
C VAL A 262 -12.00 -10.10 -16.18
N VAL A 263 -12.07 -11.27 -16.83
CA VAL A 263 -13.25 -11.68 -17.63
C VAL A 263 -14.48 -11.84 -16.75
N ALA A 264 -14.36 -12.48 -15.59
CA ALA A 264 -15.47 -12.63 -14.65
C ALA A 264 -15.93 -11.29 -14.09
N GLY A 265 -15.00 -10.41 -13.74
CA GLY A 265 -15.31 -9.04 -13.31
C GLY A 265 -16.03 -8.24 -14.38
N ALA A 266 -15.57 -8.31 -15.63
CA ALA A 266 -16.22 -7.64 -16.77
C ALA A 266 -17.62 -8.22 -17.08
N ALA A 267 -17.79 -9.54 -16.92
CA ALA A 267 -19.09 -10.19 -17.11
C ALA A 267 -20.10 -9.83 -16.01
N LEU A 268 -19.63 -9.59 -14.78
CA LEU A 268 -20.49 -9.11 -13.70
C LEU A 268 -20.85 -7.63 -13.89
N ASP A 269 -19.91 -6.80 -14.36
CA ASP A 269 -20.15 -5.38 -14.65
C ASP A 269 -21.14 -5.17 -15.80
N SER A 270 -21.17 -6.07 -16.80
CA SER A 270 -22.16 -6.02 -17.89
C SER A 270 -23.59 -6.36 -17.46
N LEU A 271 -23.80 -6.88 -16.24
CA LEU A 271 -25.12 -7.08 -15.65
C LEU A 271 -25.60 -5.84 -14.87
N ASN A 272 -25.17 -4.65 -15.30
CA ASN A 272 -25.61 -3.39 -14.72
C ASN A 272 -27.10 -3.16 -15.05
N PRO A 273 -27.96 -2.87 -14.05
CA PRO A 273 -29.39 -2.65 -14.27
C PRO A 273 -29.68 -1.54 -15.31
N CYS A 274 -28.78 -0.57 -15.46
CA CYS A 274 -28.93 0.53 -16.41
C CYS A 274 -28.70 0.08 -17.87
N ASP A 275 -27.62 -0.66 -18.16
CA ASP A 275 -27.30 -1.16 -19.51
C ASP A 275 -28.36 -2.16 -19.98
N PHE A 276 -28.82 -3.03 -19.07
CA PHE A 276 -29.90 -3.97 -19.37
C PHE A 276 -31.22 -3.26 -19.72
N ALA A 277 -31.57 -2.18 -19.01
CA ALA A 277 -32.80 -1.43 -19.27
C ALA A 277 -32.80 -0.79 -20.67
N VAL A 278 -31.69 -0.15 -21.06
CA VAL A 278 -31.54 0.50 -22.36
C VAL A 278 -31.52 -0.54 -23.48
N MET A 279 -30.77 -1.63 -23.31
CA MET A 279 -30.71 -2.72 -24.28
C MET A 279 -32.08 -3.38 -24.47
N VAL A 280 -32.80 -3.71 -23.39
CA VAL A 280 -34.14 -4.31 -23.48
C VAL A 280 -35.14 -3.38 -24.15
N LEU A 281 -35.11 -2.08 -23.84
CA LEU A 281 -35.96 -1.09 -24.49
C LEU A 281 -35.67 -1.00 -26.00
N LEU A 282 -34.39 -0.92 -26.37
CA LEU A 282 -33.96 -0.82 -27.76
C LEU A 282 -34.31 -2.08 -28.57
N LEU A 283 -34.00 -3.26 -28.05
CA LEU A 283 -34.28 -4.52 -28.73
C LEU A 283 -35.79 -4.84 -28.74
N GLY A 284 -36.51 -4.51 -27.67
CA GLY A 284 -37.96 -4.65 -27.56
C GLY A 284 -38.70 -3.79 -28.59
N THR A 285 -38.29 -2.53 -28.75
CA THR A 285 -38.86 -1.65 -29.78
C THR A 285 -38.53 -2.13 -31.21
N LEU A 286 -37.32 -2.64 -31.44
CA LEU A 286 -36.91 -3.25 -32.71
C LEU A 286 -37.68 -4.54 -33.05
N LEU A 287 -38.03 -5.35 -32.06
CA LEU A 287 -38.85 -6.55 -32.24
C LEU A 287 -40.29 -6.22 -32.64
N VAL A 288 -40.83 -5.10 -32.14
CA VAL A 288 -42.19 -4.63 -32.43
C VAL A 288 -42.27 -3.90 -33.77
N VAL A 289 -41.28 -3.05 -34.09
CA VAL A 289 -41.31 -2.16 -35.26
C VAL A 289 -40.54 -2.71 -36.47
N GLY A 290 -39.57 -3.60 -36.25
CA GLY A 290 -38.58 -4.02 -37.24
C GLY A 290 -38.64 -5.49 -37.67
N LYS A 291 -37.69 -5.87 -38.55
CA LYS A 291 -37.48 -7.28 -38.95
C LYS A 291 -36.66 -7.99 -37.88
N ARG A 292 -37.15 -9.14 -37.38
CA ARG A 292 -36.51 -9.96 -36.33
C ARG A 292 -35.03 -10.28 -36.60
N THR A 293 -34.64 -10.43 -37.86
CA THR A 293 -33.25 -10.70 -38.26
C THR A 293 -32.28 -9.54 -38.01
N LYS A 294 -32.77 -8.30 -37.92
CA LYS A 294 -31.94 -7.12 -37.66
C LYS A 294 -31.69 -6.88 -36.17
N VAL A 295 -32.42 -7.56 -35.29
CA VAL A 295 -32.33 -7.39 -33.84
C VAL A 295 -30.96 -7.83 -33.31
N ILE A 296 -30.44 -8.96 -33.78
CA ILE A 296 -29.10 -9.45 -33.41
C ILE A 296 -28.01 -8.47 -33.87
N TRP A 297 -28.11 -7.98 -35.10
CA TRP A 297 -27.15 -7.00 -35.63
C TRP A 297 -27.19 -5.67 -34.90
N ALA A 298 -28.38 -5.21 -34.51
CA ALA A 298 -28.53 -4.02 -33.69
C ALA A 298 -27.96 -4.21 -32.28
N GLY A 299 -28.18 -5.37 -31.66
CA GLY A 299 -27.57 -5.72 -30.36
C GLY A 299 -26.04 -5.78 -30.42
N LEU A 300 -25.48 -6.40 -31.46
CA LEU A 300 -24.02 -6.42 -31.69
C LEU A 300 -23.46 -5.01 -31.95
N ALA A 301 -24.19 -4.18 -32.70
CA ALA A 301 -23.78 -2.80 -32.95
C ALA A 301 -23.83 -1.95 -31.66
N PHE A 302 -24.86 -2.13 -30.83
CA PHE A 302 -24.94 -1.52 -29.51
C PHE A 302 -23.75 -1.91 -28.62
N ALA A 303 -23.48 -3.21 -28.49
CA ALA A 303 -22.34 -3.73 -27.74
C ALA A 303 -20.98 -3.22 -28.27
N ALA A 304 -20.83 -3.11 -29.59
CA ALA A 304 -19.64 -2.54 -30.21
C ALA A 304 -19.48 -1.05 -29.86
N GLY A 305 -20.57 -0.28 -29.79
CA GLY A 305 -20.56 1.12 -29.37
C GLY A 305 -20.09 1.30 -27.93
N VAL A 306 -20.61 0.47 -27.02
CA VAL A 306 -20.19 0.42 -25.62
C VAL A 306 -18.69 0.06 -25.54
N PHE A 307 -18.28 -1.00 -26.24
CA PHE A 307 -16.89 -1.47 -26.26
C PHE A 307 -15.92 -0.38 -26.74
N VAL A 308 -16.20 0.25 -27.88
CA VAL A 308 -15.33 1.31 -28.44
C VAL A 308 -15.21 2.47 -27.46
N THR A 309 -16.32 2.87 -26.84
CA THR A 309 -16.34 4.00 -25.91
C THR A 309 -15.53 3.71 -24.65
N TYR A 310 -15.71 2.54 -24.04
CA TYR A 310 -14.92 2.14 -22.87
C TYR A 310 -13.46 1.88 -23.23
N TYR A 311 -13.16 1.29 -24.38
CA TYR A 311 -11.78 1.11 -24.83
C TYR A 311 -11.05 2.45 -24.99
N LEU A 312 -11.69 3.43 -25.65
CA LEU A 312 -11.14 4.78 -25.82
C LEU A 312 -10.99 5.51 -24.47
N THR A 313 -12.00 5.40 -23.61
CA THR A 313 -11.97 6.00 -22.26
C THR A 313 -10.81 5.42 -21.46
N GLY A 314 -10.57 4.11 -21.53
CA GLY A 314 -9.44 3.44 -20.89
C GLY A 314 -8.10 3.84 -21.44
N PHE A 315 -7.99 3.93 -22.76
CA PHE A 315 -6.77 4.39 -23.41
C PHE A 315 -6.42 5.82 -23.00
N VAL A 316 -7.43 6.72 -22.98
CA VAL A 316 -7.27 8.10 -22.53
C VAL A 316 -6.90 8.15 -21.05
N LEU A 317 -7.62 7.43 -20.18
CA LEU A 317 -7.32 7.38 -18.75
C LEU A 317 -5.94 6.80 -18.47
N TYR A 318 -5.55 5.71 -19.12
CA TYR A 318 -4.22 5.11 -18.99
C TYR A 318 -3.12 6.10 -19.42
N SER A 319 -3.32 6.79 -20.55
CA SER A 319 -2.37 7.79 -21.05
C SER A 319 -2.23 8.99 -20.10
N ILE A 320 -3.33 9.44 -19.47
CA ILE A 320 -3.32 10.55 -18.51
C ILE A 320 -2.76 10.09 -17.15
N LEU A 321 -3.10 8.87 -16.69
CA LEU A 321 -2.59 8.24 -15.46
C LEU A 321 -1.07 8.07 -15.53
N GLY A 322 -0.51 7.74 -16.70
CA GLY A 322 0.93 7.64 -16.92
C GLY A 322 1.69 8.97 -17.00
N ILE A 323 1.01 10.12 -17.09
CA ILE A 323 1.67 11.43 -17.30
C ILE A 323 1.32 12.46 -16.19
N THR A 324 0.13 12.44 -15.57
CA THR A 324 -0.35 13.61 -14.77
C THR A 324 -1.23 13.33 -13.54
N VAL A 325 -1.93 12.20 -13.43
CA VAL A 325 -2.88 11.97 -12.30
C VAL A 325 -2.18 11.61 -10.97
N GLY A 326 -0.89 11.30 -10.99
CA GLY A 326 -0.10 11.06 -9.79
C GLY A 326 0.06 12.29 -8.89
N THR A 327 -0.13 13.51 -9.42
CA THR A 327 0.00 14.73 -8.62
C THR A 327 -1.28 14.96 -7.80
N ARG A 328 -1.11 15.05 -6.48
CA ARG A 328 -2.19 15.36 -5.52
C ARG A 328 -2.93 16.66 -5.89
N ALA A 329 -2.27 17.57 -6.58
CA ALA A 329 -2.79 18.86 -7.03
C ALA A 329 -3.93 18.75 -8.07
N PHE A 330 -3.92 17.75 -8.96
CA PHE A 330 -4.96 17.61 -9.99
C PHE A 330 -6.08 16.64 -9.57
N ARG A 331 -5.72 15.57 -8.87
CA ARG A 331 -6.66 14.52 -8.44
C ARG A 331 -7.77 15.04 -7.51
N VAL A 332 -7.39 15.83 -6.51
CA VAL A 332 -8.32 16.32 -5.48
C VAL A 332 -9.40 17.25 -6.04
N PRO A 333 -9.08 18.31 -6.82
CA PRO A 333 -10.11 19.19 -7.38
C PRO A 333 -11.01 18.48 -8.40
N PHE A 334 -10.48 17.55 -9.20
CA PHE A 334 -11.29 16.77 -10.15
C PHE A 334 -12.36 15.94 -9.45
N ILE A 335 -11.99 15.22 -8.37
CA ILE A 335 -12.95 14.44 -7.58
C ILE A 335 -14.04 15.34 -7.00
N TYR A 336 -13.67 16.47 -6.37
CA TYR A 336 -14.65 17.39 -5.83
C TYR A 336 -15.57 17.99 -6.90
N ALA A 337 -15.05 18.29 -8.10
CA ALA A 337 -15.86 18.81 -9.21
C ALA A 337 -16.89 17.78 -9.70
N VAL A 338 -16.49 16.53 -9.92
CA VAL A 338 -17.40 15.47 -10.38
C VAL A 338 -18.41 15.10 -9.29
N SER A 339 -17.97 14.97 -8.04
CA SER A 339 -18.87 14.66 -6.90
C SER A 339 -19.89 15.77 -6.65
N SER A 340 -19.47 17.05 -6.73
CA SER A 340 -20.41 18.17 -6.58
C SER A 340 -21.41 18.22 -7.72
N LEU A 341 -21.00 18.00 -8.97
CA LEU A 341 -21.92 17.91 -10.11
C LEU A 341 -22.93 16.77 -9.93
N ALA A 342 -22.47 15.58 -9.51
CA ALA A 342 -23.35 14.43 -9.26
C ALA A 342 -24.37 14.72 -8.15
N ILE A 343 -23.95 15.39 -7.07
CA ILE A 343 -24.86 15.81 -6.00
C ILE A 343 -25.88 16.84 -6.53
N LEU A 344 -25.45 17.83 -7.32
CA LEU A 344 -26.35 18.82 -7.89
C LEU A 344 -27.39 18.19 -8.82
N VAL A 345 -26.98 17.26 -9.68
CA VAL A 345 -27.89 16.49 -10.55
C VAL A 345 -28.83 15.63 -9.71
N GLY A 346 -28.32 14.94 -8.69
CA GLY A 346 -29.14 14.13 -7.78
C GLY A 346 -30.17 14.95 -7.00
N LEU A 347 -29.78 16.12 -6.49
CA LEU A 347 -30.71 17.06 -5.84
C LEU A 347 -31.74 17.62 -6.82
N TRP A 348 -31.36 17.82 -8.08
CA TRP A 348 -32.29 18.23 -9.14
C TRP A 348 -33.33 17.13 -9.41
N GLU A 349 -32.91 15.87 -9.54
CA GLU A 349 -33.81 14.72 -9.67
C GLU A 349 -34.75 14.60 -8.46
N MET A 350 -34.23 14.76 -7.24
CA MET A 350 -35.04 14.74 -6.02
C MET A 350 -36.02 15.94 -5.91
N LYS A 351 -35.68 17.11 -6.48
CA LYS A 351 -36.60 18.26 -6.54
C LYS A 351 -37.88 17.90 -7.30
N ASP A 352 -37.76 17.16 -8.41
CA ASP A 352 -38.92 16.83 -9.24
C ASP A 352 -39.92 15.92 -8.50
N LEU A 353 -39.46 15.16 -7.49
CA LEU A 353 -40.33 14.37 -6.62
C LEU A 353 -41.20 15.24 -5.69
N LEU A 354 -40.67 16.38 -5.19
CA LEU A 354 -41.34 17.23 -4.20
C LEU A 354 -42.16 18.37 -4.83
N TRP A 355 -41.76 18.85 -6.01
CA TRP A 355 -42.43 19.94 -6.73
C TRP A 355 -42.68 19.59 -8.21
N TYR A 356 -43.53 18.59 -8.42
CA TYR A 356 -43.98 18.18 -9.75
C TYR A 356 -44.55 19.38 -10.54
N GLY A 357 -43.93 19.68 -11.69
CA GLY A 357 -44.45 20.67 -12.66
C GLY A 357 -44.28 22.15 -12.32
N LYS A 358 -43.46 22.53 -11.32
CA LYS A 358 -43.12 23.94 -11.05
C LYS A 358 -41.66 24.28 -11.36
N TRP A 359 -41.46 25.48 -11.92
CA TRP A 359 -40.18 26.11 -12.31
C TRP A 359 -39.48 25.48 -13.53
N PHE A 360 -38.75 24.38 -13.32
CA PHE A 360 -37.98 23.65 -14.34
C PHE A 360 -38.25 22.16 -14.13
N SER A 361 -39.05 21.55 -15.00
CA SER A 361 -39.26 20.10 -15.03
C SER A 361 -38.24 19.43 -15.95
N ILE A 362 -37.82 18.23 -15.58
CA ILE A 362 -36.91 17.37 -16.39
C ILE A 362 -37.62 16.81 -17.64
N GLU A 363 -38.93 17.01 -17.78
CA GLU A 363 -39.62 16.65 -19.01
C GLU A 363 -39.05 17.41 -20.21
N VAL A 364 -38.70 16.65 -21.24
CA VAL A 364 -38.29 17.17 -22.55
C VAL A 364 -39.31 18.22 -23.00
N PRO A 365 -38.89 19.49 -23.24
CA PRO A 365 -39.80 20.54 -23.64
C PRO A 365 -40.66 20.10 -24.84
N GLU A 366 -41.95 20.46 -24.85
CA GLU A 366 -42.90 20.11 -25.93
C GLU A 366 -42.34 20.33 -27.35
N ARG A 367 -41.54 21.39 -27.52
CA ARG A 367 -40.89 21.76 -28.79
C ARG A 367 -39.84 20.75 -29.27
N TRP A 368 -39.23 20.00 -28.35
CA TRP A 368 -38.15 19.04 -28.62
C TRP A 368 -38.69 17.62 -28.82
N LYS A 369 -39.88 17.30 -28.29
CA LYS A 369 -40.56 16.00 -28.48
C LYS A 369 -40.61 15.51 -29.95
N PRO A 370 -40.95 16.32 -30.97
CA PRO A 370 -40.97 15.86 -32.36
C PRO A 370 -39.57 15.56 -32.91
N SER A 371 -38.57 16.35 -32.56
CA SER A 371 -37.16 16.12 -32.95
C SER A 371 -36.58 14.89 -32.29
N VAL A 372 -36.88 14.68 -31.00
CA VAL A 372 -36.50 13.49 -30.24
C VAL A 372 -37.15 12.25 -30.86
N LYS A 373 -38.47 12.26 -31.13
CA LYS A 373 -39.15 11.14 -31.82
C LYS A 373 -38.54 10.81 -33.18
N LYS A 374 -38.12 11.81 -33.96
CA LYS A 374 -37.45 11.63 -35.26
C LYS A 374 -36.04 11.06 -35.11
N LEU A 375 -35.33 11.43 -34.04
CA LEU A 375 -34.03 10.88 -33.67
C LEU A 375 -34.16 9.43 -33.19
N THR A 376 -35.15 9.13 -32.33
CA THR A 376 -35.46 7.79 -31.85
C THR A 376 -35.83 6.86 -32.99
N ALA A 377 -36.60 7.33 -33.99
CA ALA A 377 -36.93 6.54 -35.18
C ALA A 377 -35.70 6.22 -36.06
N LYS A 378 -34.70 7.11 -36.13
CA LYS A 378 -33.40 6.83 -36.76
C LYS A 378 -32.50 5.91 -35.93
N ALA A 379 -32.68 5.90 -34.61
CA ALA A 379 -31.98 5.01 -33.68
C ALA A 379 -32.39 3.53 -33.84
N ILE A 380 -33.54 3.24 -34.48
CA ILE A 380 -34.03 1.89 -34.85
C ILE A 380 -33.19 1.26 -36.00
N SER A 381 -32.10 1.91 -36.43
CA SER A 381 -31.16 1.37 -37.41
C SER A 381 -29.93 0.76 -36.72
N VAL A 382 -29.24 -0.17 -37.38
CA VAL A 382 -28.02 -0.78 -36.85
C VAL A 382 -26.94 0.27 -36.50
N PRO A 383 -26.68 1.30 -37.33
CA PRO A 383 -25.77 2.40 -36.95
C PRO A 383 -26.32 3.25 -35.80
N GLY A 384 -27.65 3.40 -35.71
CA GLY A 384 -28.32 4.09 -34.61
C GLY A 384 -28.09 3.40 -33.27
N ALA A 385 -28.19 2.06 -33.24
CA ALA A 385 -27.92 1.26 -32.06
C ALA A 385 -26.47 1.42 -31.57
N PHE A 386 -25.49 1.53 -32.48
CA PHE A 386 -24.10 1.81 -32.13
C PHE A 386 -23.93 3.17 -31.43
N VAL A 387 -24.54 4.23 -31.98
CA VAL A 387 -24.47 5.57 -31.38
C VAL A 387 -25.18 5.62 -30.03
N VAL A 388 -26.32 4.95 -29.89
CA VAL A 388 -27.02 4.82 -28.60
C VAL A 388 -26.12 4.13 -27.58
N GLY A 389 -25.46 3.03 -27.94
CA GLY A 389 -24.50 2.35 -27.06
C GLY A 389 -23.29 3.22 -26.67
N MET A 390 -22.79 4.07 -27.57
CA MET A 390 -21.73 5.03 -27.20
C MET A 390 -22.19 6.06 -26.19
N ILE A 391 -23.39 6.62 -26.39
CA ILE A 391 -23.96 7.63 -25.49
C ILE A 391 -24.24 6.99 -24.12
N ASP A 392 -24.83 5.80 -24.12
CA ASP A 392 -25.15 5.05 -22.92
C ASP A 392 -23.88 4.77 -22.09
N ALA A 393 -22.82 4.29 -22.72
CA ALA A 393 -21.53 4.06 -22.07
C ALA A 393 -20.96 5.32 -21.40
N LEU A 394 -21.13 6.51 -21.99
CA LEU A 394 -20.68 7.77 -21.36
C LEU A 394 -21.47 8.11 -20.09
N PHE A 395 -22.78 7.83 -20.07
CA PHE A 395 -23.62 8.05 -18.89
C PHE A 395 -23.43 6.98 -17.82
N LEU A 396 -23.08 5.75 -18.21
CA LEU A 396 -22.75 4.64 -17.33
C LEU A 396 -21.34 4.74 -16.73
N ALA A 397 -20.42 5.46 -17.38
CA ALA A 397 -19.03 5.55 -16.95
C ALA A 397 -18.84 5.83 -15.43
N PRO A 398 -19.63 6.71 -14.76
CA PRO A 398 -19.51 6.92 -13.32
C PRO A 398 -19.86 5.69 -12.48
N CYS A 399 -20.88 4.91 -12.86
CA CYS A 399 -21.33 3.77 -12.05
C CYS A 399 -20.48 2.50 -12.25
N THR A 400 -19.76 2.38 -13.37
CA THR A 400 -18.82 1.27 -13.65
C THR A 400 -17.36 1.68 -13.42
N SER A 401 -17.09 2.95 -13.10
CA SER A 401 -15.73 3.48 -12.91
C SER A 401 -14.93 2.81 -11.80
N GLY A 402 -15.57 2.27 -10.75
CA GLY A 402 -14.89 1.67 -9.61
C GLY A 402 -14.00 0.46 -9.99
N PRO A 403 -14.60 -0.66 -10.43
CA PRO A 403 -13.83 -1.81 -10.92
C PRO A 403 -12.85 -1.44 -12.04
N TYR A 404 -13.27 -0.52 -12.91
CA TYR A 404 -12.49 -0.05 -14.05
C TYR A 404 -11.20 0.68 -13.65
N LEU A 405 -11.29 1.64 -12.73
CA LEU A 405 -10.13 2.39 -12.22
C LEU A 405 -9.20 1.52 -11.39
N VAL A 406 -9.74 0.55 -10.65
CA VAL A 406 -8.92 -0.42 -9.89
C VAL A 406 -8.07 -1.24 -10.87
N ILE A 407 -8.67 -1.81 -11.92
CA ILE A 407 -7.93 -2.58 -12.92
C ILE A 407 -6.92 -1.69 -13.67
N LEU A 408 -7.29 -0.48 -14.08
CA LEU A 408 -6.37 0.45 -14.74
C LEU A 408 -5.18 0.85 -13.85
N THR A 409 -5.41 1.07 -12.56
CA THR A 409 -4.35 1.39 -11.60
C THR A 409 -3.42 0.19 -11.42
N LEU A 410 -3.98 -1.02 -11.33
CA LEU A 410 -3.22 -2.26 -11.20
C LEU A 410 -2.41 -2.57 -12.46
N LEU A 411 -2.97 -2.32 -13.64
CA LEU A 411 -2.23 -2.39 -14.91
C LEU A 411 -1.09 -1.37 -14.92
N SER A 412 -1.35 -0.10 -14.60
CA SER A 412 -0.32 0.93 -14.52
C SER A 412 0.82 0.59 -13.55
N GLN A 413 0.55 -0.17 -12.49
CA GLN A 413 1.57 -0.61 -11.53
C GLN A 413 2.30 -1.90 -11.94
N THR A 414 1.77 -2.67 -12.89
CA THR A 414 2.36 -3.96 -13.32
C THR A 414 3.05 -3.86 -14.66
N THR A 415 2.63 -2.96 -15.55
CA THR A 415 3.33 -2.62 -16.80
C THR A 415 4.28 -1.44 -16.56
N THR A 416 5.54 -1.73 -16.23
CA THR A 416 6.62 -0.73 -16.19
C THR A 416 7.42 -0.78 -17.48
#